data_AF-A0A3D4AR63-F1
#
_entry.id   AF-A0A3D4AR63-F1
#
_cell.length_a   1.000
_cell.length_b   1.000
_cell.length_c   1.000
_cell.angle_alpha   90.00
_cell.angle_beta   90.00
_cell.angle_gamma   90.00
#
_symmetry.space_group_name_H-M   'P 1'
#
loop_
_entity.id
_entity.type
_entity.pdbx_description
1 polymer ?
#
loop_
_entity_poly.entity_id
_entity_poly.type
_entity_poly.pdbx_seq_one_letter_code
_entity_poly.pdbx_strand_id
1 'polypeptide(L)'
;AAGCSSWVYRINIPQGNFLEQSDVDKLRVNMTREQVIYVLGRPIAEDAFDKSTWRYVYSFNKGRANEQFKSLVLNFENEKLVTVSGDYEQPENFTTPLEQ
;
A
#
# COMPACT_ATOMS: atom_id res chain seq x y z
N ALA A 1 31.17 -25.58 -27.26
CA ALA A 1 30.08 -25.12 -26.39
C ALA A 1 29.88 -23.62 -26.64
N ALA A 2 28.90 -23.24 -27.45
CA ALA A 2 28.59 -21.83 -27.73
C ALA A 2 27.32 -21.44 -26.96
N GLY A 3 27.49 -21.11 -25.69
CA GLY A 3 26.44 -20.50 -24.86
C GLY A 3 26.48 -18.99 -25.07
N CYS A 4 25.79 -18.50 -26.09
CA CYS A 4 25.69 -17.06 -26.35
C CYS A 4 24.84 -16.39 -25.26
N SER A 5 25.54 -15.82 -24.27
CA SER A 5 25.23 -14.57 -23.57
C SER A 5 23.76 -14.10 -23.61
N SER A 6 22.95 -14.77 -22.78
CA SER A 6 21.99 -14.20 -21.84
C SER A 6 21.71 -12.69 -21.98
N TRP A 7 21.01 -12.27 -23.04
CA TRP A 7 20.30 -11.00 -23.04
C TRP A 7 18.94 -11.23 -22.36
N VAL A 8 18.97 -11.44 -21.04
CA VAL A 8 17.75 -11.55 -20.24
C VAL A 8 17.17 -10.15 -20.12
N TYR A 9 16.24 -9.83 -21.02
CA TYR A 9 15.37 -8.67 -20.89
C TYR A 9 14.44 -8.91 -19.69
N ARG A 10 14.60 -8.10 -18.64
CA ARG A 10 13.66 -8.07 -17.52
C ARG A 10 12.65 -6.97 -17.81
N ILE A 11 11.39 -7.36 -17.99
CA ILE A 11 10.27 -6.43 -18.10
C ILE A 11 10.15 -5.68 -16.76
N ASN A 12 9.95 -4.36 -16.83
CA ASN A 12 9.55 -3.57 -15.69
C ASN A 12 8.09 -3.91 -15.36
N ILE A 13 7.87 -4.79 -14.39
CA ILE A 13 6.53 -5.22 -13.98
C ILE A 13 6.19 -4.45 -12.69
N PRO A 14 5.18 -3.56 -12.68
CA PRO A 14 4.63 -3.05 -11.43
C PRO A 14 3.98 -4.21 -10.66
N GLN A 15 4.34 -4.35 -9.39
CA GLN A 15 3.80 -5.39 -8.51
C GLN A 15 3.23 -4.70 -7.28
N GLY A 16 1.97 -4.97 -6.94
CA GLY A 16 1.37 -4.39 -5.74
C GLY A 16 0.19 -3.46 -5.96
N ASN A 17 -0.21 -2.80 -4.88
CA ASN A 17 -1.17 -1.71 -4.88
C ASN A 17 -0.43 -0.38 -5.12
N PHE A 18 -0.58 0.22 -6.28
CA PHE A 18 -0.08 1.59 -6.49
C PHE A 18 -0.91 2.56 -5.65
N LEU A 19 -0.25 3.29 -4.76
CA LEU A 19 -0.88 4.31 -3.92
C LEU A 19 -0.15 5.64 -4.07
N GLU A 20 -0.93 6.71 -4.24
CA GLU A 20 -0.46 8.08 -4.22
C GLU A 20 -0.60 8.68 -2.82
N GLN A 21 0.27 9.63 -2.45
CA GLN A 21 0.19 10.31 -1.15
C GLN A 21 -1.17 11.01 -0.99
N SER A 22 -1.70 11.59 -2.07
CA SER A 22 -3.02 12.25 -2.10
C SER A 22 -4.19 11.34 -1.73
N ASP A 23 -4.08 10.02 -1.94
CA ASP A 23 -5.10 9.07 -1.51
C ASP A 23 -4.92 8.69 -0.04
N VAL A 24 -3.67 8.53 0.41
CA VAL A 24 -3.37 8.34 1.83
C VAL A 24 -3.87 9.55 2.63
N ASP A 25 -3.69 10.77 2.12
CA ASP A 25 -4.12 12.03 2.73
C ASP A 25 -5.63 12.15 2.95
N LYS A 26 -6.43 11.27 2.33
CA LYS A 26 -7.88 11.20 2.56
C LYS A 26 -8.25 10.31 3.75
N LEU A 27 -7.33 9.48 4.25
CA LEU A 27 -7.59 8.62 5.39
C LEU A 27 -7.85 9.45 6.65
N ARG A 28 -8.81 8.98 7.45
CA ARG A 28 -9.20 9.57 8.73
C ARG A 28 -9.32 8.47 9.78
N VAL A 29 -9.13 8.83 11.03
CA VAL A 29 -9.39 7.96 12.18
C VAL A 29 -10.85 7.53 12.17
N ASN A 30 -11.11 6.35 12.69
CA ASN A 30 -12.44 5.73 12.76
C ASN A 30 -13.08 5.37 11.41
N MET A 31 -12.35 5.49 10.29
CA MET A 31 -12.83 4.96 9.02
C MET A 31 -13.06 3.46 9.10
N THR A 32 -14.18 2.99 8.55
CA THR A 32 -14.43 1.54 8.40
C THR A 32 -13.55 0.95 7.30
N ARG A 33 -13.38 -0.37 7.30
CA ARG A 33 -12.69 -1.10 6.23
C ARG A 33 -13.25 -0.76 4.84
N GLU A 34 -14.56 -0.64 4.72
CA GLU A 34 -15.23 -0.29 3.47
C GLU A 34 -14.92 1.13 3.01
N GLN A 35 -14.85 2.09 3.94
CA GLN A 35 -14.44 3.47 3.63
C GLN A 35 -12.98 3.52 3.19
N VAL A 36 -12.09 2.75 3.84
CA VAL A 36 -10.69 2.62 3.43
C VAL A 36 -10.58 1.98 2.04
N ILE A 37 -11.35 0.93 1.76
CA ILE A 37 -11.40 0.30 0.43
C ILE A 37 -11.90 1.28 -0.63
N TYR A 38 -12.86 2.15 -0.30
CA TYR A 38 -13.34 3.16 -1.25
C TYR A 38 -12.24 4.17 -1.62
N VAL A 39 -11.35 4.49 -0.67
CA VAL A 39 -10.25 5.44 -0.86
C VAL A 39 -9.03 4.80 -1.54
N LEU A 40 -8.57 3.65 -1.06
CA LEU A 40 -7.29 3.03 -1.47
C LEU A 40 -7.45 1.79 -2.33
N GLY A 41 -8.69 1.30 -2.53
CA GLY A 41 -8.95 -0.01 -3.10
C GLY A 41 -8.69 -1.16 -2.11
N ARG A 42 -8.95 -2.37 -2.57
CA ARG A 42 -8.70 -3.58 -1.78
C ARG A 42 -7.21 -3.89 -1.73
N PRO A 43 -6.65 -4.21 -0.56
CA PRO A 43 -5.28 -4.71 -0.48
C PRO A 43 -5.17 -6.02 -1.26
N ILE A 44 -4.09 -6.22 -2.01
CA ILE A 44 -3.88 -7.48 -2.76
C ILE A 44 -3.56 -8.67 -1.85
N ALA A 45 -3.11 -8.38 -0.62
CA ALA A 45 -2.77 -9.36 0.39
C ALA A 45 -3.48 -8.98 1.69
N GLU A 46 -4.53 -9.74 2.01
CA GLU A 46 -5.12 -9.75 3.34
C GLU A 46 -4.39 -10.82 4.17
N ASP A 47 -3.93 -10.46 5.37
CA ASP A 47 -3.29 -11.42 6.25
C ASP A 47 -4.31 -12.46 6.72
N ALA A 48 -4.01 -13.74 6.51
CA ALA A 48 -4.92 -14.84 6.83
C ALA A 48 -5.06 -15.07 8.35
N PHE A 49 -4.11 -14.57 9.14
CA PHE A 49 -4.03 -14.76 10.58
C PHE A 49 -4.42 -13.49 11.35
N ASP A 50 -4.05 -12.32 10.83
CA ASP A 50 -4.35 -11.03 11.44
C ASP A 50 -5.27 -10.16 10.58
N LYS A 51 -6.58 -10.22 10.87
CA LYS A 51 -7.59 -9.40 10.17
C LYS A 51 -7.60 -7.93 10.62
N SER A 52 -6.77 -7.57 11.59
CA SER A 52 -6.68 -6.21 12.14
C SER A 52 -5.64 -5.36 11.41
N THR A 53 -4.73 -5.96 10.64
CA THR A 53 -3.69 -5.22 9.92
C THR A 53 -3.81 -5.42 8.42
N TRP A 54 -3.88 -4.32 7.67
CA TRP A 54 -3.81 -4.33 6.21
C TRP A 54 -2.48 -3.77 5.74
N ARG A 55 -1.90 -4.44 4.73
CA ARG A 55 -0.64 -4.04 4.14
C ARG A 55 -0.82 -3.79 2.66
N TYR A 56 -0.54 -2.56 2.24
CA TYR A 56 -0.42 -2.20 0.84
C TYR A 56 1.06 -2.13 0.52
N VAL A 57 1.50 -2.94 -0.44
CA VAL A 57 2.89 -2.97 -0.90
C VAL A 57 2.88 -2.60 -2.36
N TYR A 58 3.81 -1.75 -2.76
CA TYR A 58 4.09 -1.40 -4.15
C TYR A 58 5.58 -1.57 -4.42
N SER A 59 5.91 -2.39 -5.41
CA SER A 59 7.24 -2.50 -5.98
C SER A 59 7.20 -2.11 -7.46
N PHE A 60 8.07 -1.20 -7.85
CA PHE A 60 8.30 -0.84 -9.24
C PHE A 60 9.78 -0.94 -9.58
N ASN A 61 10.10 -1.95 -10.38
CA ASN A 61 11.44 -2.17 -10.88
C ASN A 61 11.62 -1.43 -12.21
N LYS A 62 12.38 -0.32 -12.23
CA LYS A 62 12.90 0.29 -13.47
C LYS A 62 14.28 -0.33 -13.80
N GLY A 63 14.29 -1.56 -14.30
CA GLY A 63 15.50 -2.23 -14.81
C GLY A 63 16.53 -2.59 -13.74
N ARG A 64 17.82 -2.65 -14.10
CA ARG A 64 18.90 -3.24 -13.29
C ARG A 64 19.26 -2.50 -11.98
N ALA A 65 18.77 -1.28 -11.74
CA ALA A 65 19.34 -0.42 -10.68
C ALA A 65 18.36 0.39 -9.84
N ASN A 66 17.08 0.49 -10.19
CA ASN A 66 16.13 1.37 -9.50
C ASN A 66 14.84 0.63 -9.16
N GLU A 67 14.93 -0.25 -8.16
CA GLU A 67 13.75 -0.80 -7.49
C GLU A 67 13.18 0.27 -6.55
N GLN A 68 11.94 0.68 -6.79
CA GLN A 68 11.19 1.51 -5.87
C GLN A 68 10.26 0.61 -5.08
N PHE A 69 10.52 0.49 -3.78
CA PHE A 69 9.63 -0.20 -2.86
C PHE A 69 8.94 0.83 -1.97
N LYS A 70 7.62 0.71 -1.84
CA LYS A 70 6.80 1.49 -0.91
C LYS A 70 5.84 0.56 -0.20
N SER A 71 5.61 0.85 1.07
CA SER A 71 4.69 0.12 1.92
C SER A 71 3.83 1.06 2.74
N LEU A 72 2.57 0.68 2.93
CA LEU A 72 1.63 1.31 3.82
C LEU A 72 1.00 0.22 4.69
N VAL A 73 0.97 0.46 5.99
CA VAL A 73 0.42 -0.44 6.99
C VAL A 73 -0.69 0.30 7.73
N LEU A 74 -1.88 -0.27 7.67
CA LEU A 74 -3.08 0.22 8.33
C LEU A 74 -3.45 -0.75 9.43
N ASN A 75 -3.65 -0.26 10.65
CA ASN A 75 -4.17 -1.09 11.74
C ASN A 75 -5.59 -0.68 12.10
N PHE A 76 -6.42 -1.66 12.39
CA PHE A 76 -7.83 -1.54 12.68
C PHE A 76 -8.12 -2.13 14.06
N GLU A 77 -8.84 -1.38 14.90
CA GLU A 77 -9.41 -1.88 16.15
C GLU A 77 -10.92 -1.74 16.11
N ASN A 78 -11.65 -2.77 16.52
CA ASN A 78 -13.13 -2.77 16.45
C ASN A 78 -13.65 -2.37 15.05
N GLU A 79 -13.00 -2.87 14.00
CA GLU A 79 -13.33 -2.61 12.58
C GLU A 79 -13.11 -1.16 12.11
N LYS A 80 -12.40 -0.36 12.90
CA LYS A 80 -12.12 1.05 12.65
C LYS A 80 -10.63 1.32 12.53
N LEU A 81 -10.25 2.15 11.57
CA LEU A 81 -8.86 2.56 11.35
C LEU A 81 -8.35 3.36 12.55
N VAL A 82 -7.26 2.88 13.15
CA VAL A 82 -6.62 3.53 14.31
C VAL A 82 -5.26 4.13 13.97
N THR A 83 -4.48 3.48 13.11
CA THR A 83 -3.12 3.96 12.77
C THR A 83 -2.78 3.72 11.32
N VAL A 84 -1.94 4.61 10.79
CA VAL A 84 -1.37 4.60 9.45
C VAL A 84 0.14 4.72 9.60
N SER A 85 0.90 3.83 8.98
CA SER A 85 2.37 3.83 9.05
C SER A 85 2.99 3.29 7.75
N GLY A 86 4.29 3.52 7.55
CA GLY A 86 5.03 3.05 6.38
C GLY A 86 5.81 4.18 5.71
N ASP A 87 5.90 4.11 4.39
CA ASP A 87 6.70 5.03 3.54
C ASP A 87 5.91 6.28 3.09
N TYR A 88 4.72 6.49 3.64
CA TYR A 88 3.81 7.60 3.35
C TYR A 88 3.70 8.53 4.55
N GLU A 89 3.52 9.83 4.30
CA GLU A 89 3.29 10.79 5.37
C GLU A 89 1.91 10.56 5.99
N GLN A 90 1.82 10.73 7.31
CA GLN A 90 0.54 10.65 7.99
C GLN A 90 -0.35 11.83 7.55
N PRO A 91 -1.63 11.59 7.23
CA PRO A 91 -2.52 12.68 6.81
C PRO A 91 -2.65 13.73 7.91
N GLU A 92 -2.55 15.01 7.55
CA GLU A 92 -2.69 16.12 8.51
C GLU A 92 -4.02 16.08 9.25
N ASN A 93 -5.08 15.69 8.54
CA ASN A 93 -6.43 15.59 9.05
C ASN A 93 -6.75 14.20 9.63
N PHE A 94 -5.76 13.31 9.80
CA PHE A 94 -6.02 11.93 10.24
C PHE A 94 -6.78 11.87 11.56
N THR A 95 -6.51 12.79 12.49
CA THR A 95 -7.15 12.80 13.82
C THR A 95 -8.58 13.33 13.82
N THR A 96 -9.06 13.89 12.71
CA THR A 96 -10.41 14.41 12.56
C THR A 96 -11.30 13.31 11.96
N PRO A 97 -12.31 12.78 12.68
CA PRO A 97 -13.24 11.82 12.10
C PRO A 97 -13.98 12.41 10.89
N LEU A 98 -14.36 11.57 9.92
CA LEU A 98 -15.37 11.98 8.94
C LEU A 98 -16.66 12.25 9.71
N GLU A 99 -17.10 13.51 9.77
CA GLU A 99 -18.43 13.84 10.28
C GLU A 99 -19.47 13.02 9.50
N GLN A 100 -20.36 12.33 10.23
CA GLN A 100 -21.37 11.42 9.68
C GLN A 100 -22.55 12.17 9.08
#